data_AF-A0A937H4M0-F1
#
_entry.id   AF-A0A937H4M0-F1
#
_cell.length_a   1.000
_cell.length_b   1.000
_cell.length_c   1.000
_cell.angle_alpha   90.00
_cell.angle_beta   90.00
_cell.angle_gamma   90.00
#
_symmetry.space_group_name_H-M   'P 1'
#
loop_
_entity.id
_entity.type
_entity.pdbx_description
1 polymer ?
#
loop_
_entity_poly.entity_id
_entity_poly.type
_entity_poly.pdbx_seq_one_letter_code
_entity_poly.pdbx_strand_id
1 'polypeptide(L)'
;MRKYFRFFGTISGTTLVTRTLLSILMLFPVLILLIFWWTNTFLNLMGLTLSEAGKIDQEDANKFGEELGIKIAENPSDFFSEVLINTGFIWYILLIALIIPVIWFWLANLYKRVSAIFISNRKKIFFSIIFIEIVLLILSFLISKILFSILVIFKSVVFISLVIYPSPIGEHEG
;
A
#
# COMPACT_ATOMS: atom_id res chain seq x y z
N MET A 1 1.02 6.34 24.47
CA MET A 1 1.63 6.56 23.14
C MET A 1 3.09 6.07 23.03
N ARG A 2 3.98 6.28 24.02
CA ARG A 2 5.40 5.83 23.97
C ARG A 2 5.61 4.33 23.70
N LYS A 3 4.78 3.42 24.24
CA LYS A 3 4.92 1.95 24.07
C LYS A 3 4.76 1.49 22.60
N TYR A 4 4.01 2.24 21.78
CA TYR A 4 3.77 1.88 20.37
C TYR A 4 4.93 2.24 19.43
N PHE A 5 5.72 3.26 19.79
CA PHE A 5 6.89 3.73 19.03
C PHE A 5 8.22 3.23 19.61
N ARG A 6 8.20 2.37 20.64
CA ARG A 6 9.42 1.70 21.09
C ARG A 6 9.86 0.68 20.04
N PHE A 7 11.01 0.95 19.44
CA PHE A 7 11.61 0.10 18.42
C PHE A 7 12.49 -1.03 18.99
N PHE A 8 12.65 -1.14 20.30
CA PHE A 8 13.39 -2.20 20.97
C PHE A 8 12.47 -3.35 21.42
N GLY A 9 12.98 -4.58 21.40
CA GLY A 9 12.29 -5.79 21.87
C GLY A 9 11.42 -6.54 20.86
N THR A 10 10.90 -7.69 21.30
CA THR A 10 9.89 -8.51 20.60
C THR A 10 8.48 -7.96 20.83
N ILE A 11 7.49 -8.41 20.04
CA ILE A 11 6.10 -7.96 20.18
C ILE A 11 5.12 -9.11 20.33
N SER A 12 4.05 -8.87 21.09
CA SER A 12 2.88 -9.75 21.21
C SER A 12 1.99 -9.69 19.96
N GLY A 13 1.11 -10.68 19.80
CA GLY A 13 0.17 -10.74 18.68
C GLY A 13 -0.84 -9.58 18.65
N THR A 14 -1.32 -9.14 19.82
CA THR A 14 -2.22 -7.98 19.94
C THR A 14 -1.52 -6.67 19.50
N THR A 15 -0.24 -6.52 19.85
CA THR A 15 0.59 -5.41 19.40
C THR A 15 0.82 -5.48 17.88
N LEU A 16 1.00 -6.68 17.31
CA LEU A 16 1.10 -6.87 15.87
C LEU A 16 -0.17 -6.35 15.17
N VAL A 17 -1.36 -6.77 15.59
CA VAL A 17 -2.65 -6.30 15.02
C VAL A 17 -2.76 -4.78 15.08
N THR A 18 -2.51 -4.19 16.25
CA THR A 18 -2.61 -2.74 16.44
C THR A 18 -1.65 -1.97 15.54
N ARG A 19 -0.42 -2.48 15.39
CA ARG A 19 0.58 -1.84 14.51
C ARG A 19 0.30 -2.07 13.03
N THR A 20 -0.32 -3.19 12.64
CA THR A 20 -0.80 -3.39 11.27
C THR A 20 -1.92 -2.39 10.93
N LEU A 21 -2.85 -2.14 11.84
CA LEU A 21 -3.86 -1.09 11.65
C LEU A 21 -3.23 0.30 11.53
N LEU A 22 -2.18 0.58 12.32
CA LEU A 22 -1.41 1.81 12.17
C LEU A 22 -0.70 1.91 10.81
N SER A 23 -0.13 0.81 10.30
CA SER A 23 0.44 0.78 8.93
C SER A 23 -0.60 1.15 7.87
N ILE A 24 -1.84 0.67 8.00
CA ILE A 24 -2.94 1.04 7.10
C ILE A 24 -3.25 2.53 7.21
N LEU A 25 -3.32 3.07 8.43
CA LEU A 25 -3.54 4.50 8.64
C LEU A 25 -2.40 5.36 8.05
N MET A 26 -1.16 4.88 8.08
CA MET A 26 -0.01 5.56 7.47
C MET A 26 -0.07 5.60 5.93
N LEU A 27 -0.99 4.88 5.28
CA LEU A 27 -1.25 5.01 3.84
C LEU A 27 -2.18 6.19 3.52
N PHE A 28 -2.79 6.85 4.51
CA PHE A 28 -3.70 7.97 4.26
C PHE A 28 -3.04 9.15 3.52
N PRO A 29 -1.79 9.55 3.83
CA PRO A 29 -1.06 10.53 3.02
C PRO A 29 -0.84 10.08 1.57
N VAL A 30 -0.63 8.78 1.32
CA VAL A 30 -0.50 8.23 -0.04
C VAL A 30 -1.82 8.39 -0.79
N LEU A 31 -2.95 8.08 -0.15
CA LEU A 31 -4.27 8.26 -0.73
C LEU A 31 -4.54 9.72 -1.10
N ILE A 32 -4.23 10.66 -0.20
CA ILE A 32 -4.37 12.10 -0.46
C ILE A 32 -3.50 12.52 -1.66
N LEU A 33 -2.25 12.05 -1.72
CA LEU A 33 -1.35 12.34 -2.83
C LEU A 33 -1.90 11.80 -4.17
N LEU A 34 -2.47 10.60 -4.17
CA LEU A 34 -3.06 10.00 -5.39
C LEU A 34 -4.29 10.77 -5.87
N ILE A 35 -5.17 11.21 -4.96
CA ILE A 35 -6.31 12.06 -5.31
C ILE A 35 -5.81 13.38 -5.91
N PHE A 36 -4.83 14.01 -5.27
CA PHE A 36 -4.27 15.27 -5.73
C PHE A 36 -3.58 15.14 -7.10
N TRP A 37 -2.84 14.06 -7.31
CA TRP A 37 -2.26 13.72 -8.61
C TRP A 37 -3.33 13.55 -9.68
N TRP A 38 -4.38 12.77 -9.41
CA TRP A 38 -5.48 12.58 -10.36
C TRP A 38 -6.17 13.88 -10.72
N THR A 39 -6.51 14.71 -9.73
CA THR A 39 -7.12 16.03 -9.97
C THR A 39 -6.22 16.90 -10.85
N ASN A 40 -4.92 16.96 -10.56
CA ASN A 40 -3.98 17.74 -11.34
C ASN A 40 -3.86 17.21 -12.79
N THR A 41 -3.82 15.90 -12.97
CA THR A 41 -3.79 15.27 -14.30
C THR A 41 -5.05 15.61 -15.11
N PHE A 42 -6.24 15.51 -14.50
CA PHE A 42 -7.49 15.85 -15.20
C PHE A 42 -7.59 17.32 -15.59
N LEU A 43 -7.16 18.23 -14.71
CA LEU A 43 -7.14 19.65 -15.01
C LEU A 43 -6.18 19.98 -16.15
N ASN A 44 -4.97 19.38 -16.13
CA ASN A 44 -4.02 19.54 -17.20
C ASN A 44 -4.55 19.02 -18.55
N LEU A 45 -5.33 17.94 -18.55
CA LEU A 45 -6.00 17.43 -19.76
C LEU A 45 -7.07 18.40 -20.31
N MET A 46 -7.73 19.19 -19.45
CA MET A 46 -8.58 20.32 -19.87
C MET A 46 -7.80 21.56 -20.30
N GLY A 47 -6.46 21.55 -20.22
CA GLY A 47 -5.63 22.73 -20.45
C GLY A 47 -5.73 23.78 -19.33
N LEU A 48 -6.18 23.36 -18.14
CA LEU A 48 -6.40 24.23 -16.99
C LEU A 48 -5.38 23.96 -15.88
N THR A 49 -5.11 25.00 -15.10
CA THR A 49 -4.32 24.88 -13.87
C THR A 49 -5.21 24.63 -12.65
N LEU A 50 -4.63 24.14 -11.54
CA LEU A 50 -5.33 23.99 -10.27
C LEU A 50 -5.95 25.31 -9.76
N SER A 51 -5.32 26.45 -10.03
CA SER A 51 -5.85 27.78 -9.70
C SER A 51 -7.08 28.18 -10.51
N GLU A 52 -7.30 27.55 -11.67
CA GLU A 52 -8.41 27.85 -12.57
C GLU A 52 -9.55 26.85 -12.43
N ALA A 53 -9.37 25.79 -11.63
CA ALA A 53 -10.38 24.77 -11.39
C ALA A 53 -11.73 25.33 -10.90
N GLY A 54 -11.71 26.43 -10.14
CA GLY A 54 -12.93 27.09 -9.67
C GLY A 54 -13.67 27.91 -10.72
N LYS A 55 -13.14 28.04 -11.94
CA LYS A 55 -13.73 28.80 -13.05
C LYS A 55 -14.41 27.90 -14.09
N ILE A 56 -14.39 26.58 -13.87
CA ILE A 56 -14.96 25.60 -14.79
C ILE A 56 -16.48 25.68 -14.71
N ASP A 57 -17.14 25.94 -15.83
CA ASP A 57 -18.59 25.83 -15.93
C ASP A 57 -19.02 24.36 -15.96
N GLN A 58 -20.20 24.07 -15.42
CA GLN A 58 -20.74 22.72 -15.34
C GLN A 58 -20.98 22.13 -16.73
N GLU A 59 -21.33 22.95 -17.73
CA GLU A 59 -21.49 22.50 -19.12
C GLU A 59 -20.16 22.01 -19.71
N ASP A 60 -19.09 22.77 -19.53
CA ASP A 60 -17.75 22.41 -20.01
C ASP A 60 -17.19 21.18 -19.30
N ALA A 61 -17.41 21.08 -17.98
CA ALA A 61 -17.04 19.89 -17.20
C ALA A 61 -17.75 18.62 -17.70
N ASN A 62 -19.03 18.73 -18.04
CA ASN A 62 -19.81 17.59 -18.53
C ASN A 62 -19.35 17.15 -19.93
N LYS A 63 -19.12 18.10 -20.85
CA LYS A 63 -18.58 17.79 -22.19
C LYS A 63 -17.22 17.10 -22.10
N PHE A 64 -16.31 17.64 -21.28
CA PHE A 64 -15.01 17.02 -21.05
C PHE A 64 -15.13 15.61 -20.46
N GLY A 65 -16.05 15.38 -19.52
CA GLY A 65 -16.31 14.06 -18.95
C GLY A 65 -16.80 13.05 -19.98
N GLU A 66 -17.64 13.47 -20.92
CA GLU A 66 -18.14 12.63 -22.02
C GLU A 66 -17.02 12.30 -23.02
N GLU A 67 -16.24 13.30 -23.45
CA GLU A 67 -15.09 13.12 -24.35
C GLU A 67 -14.02 12.20 -23.74
N LEU A 68 -13.70 12.38 -22.46
CA LEU A 68 -12.80 11.49 -21.73
C LEU A 68 -13.34 10.06 -21.66
N GLY A 69 -14.64 9.91 -21.39
CA GLY A 69 -15.30 8.61 -21.33
C GLY A 69 -15.15 7.86 -22.64
N ILE A 70 -15.34 8.54 -23.77
CA ILE A 70 -15.14 7.98 -25.12
C ILE A 70 -13.67 7.62 -25.33
N LYS A 71 -12.72 8.53 -25.02
CA LYS A 71 -11.28 8.28 -25.21
C LYS A 71 -10.80 7.06 -24.40
N ILE A 72 -11.29 6.90 -23.17
CA ILE A 72 -10.97 5.75 -22.31
C ILE A 72 -11.64 4.47 -22.82
N ALA A 73 -12.87 4.54 -23.33
CA ALA A 73 -13.58 3.38 -23.85
C ALA A 73 -12.98 2.84 -25.15
N GLU A 74 -12.52 3.73 -26.03
CA GLU A 74 -11.93 3.36 -27.32
C GLU A 74 -10.55 2.73 -27.15
N ASN A 75 -9.65 3.35 -26.38
CA ASN A 75 -8.28 2.88 -26.20
C ASN A 75 -7.78 3.10 -24.75
N PRO A 76 -8.21 2.26 -23.79
CA PRO A 76 -7.89 2.46 -22.38
C PRO A 76 -6.39 2.35 -22.09
N SER A 77 -5.71 1.39 -22.72
CA SER A 77 -4.27 1.17 -22.54
C SER A 77 -3.45 2.40 -22.93
N ASP A 78 -3.77 3.00 -24.08
CA ASP A 78 -3.03 4.13 -24.61
C ASP A 78 -3.27 5.38 -23.78
N PHE A 79 -4.53 5.60 -23.35
CA PHE A 79 -4.86 6.69 -22.44
C PHE A 79 -4.05 6.63 -21.14
N PHE A 80 -4.03 5.48 -20.45
CA PHE A 80 -3.28 5.36 -19.20
C PHE A 80 -1.77 5.44 -19.41
N SER A 81 -1.26 4.93 -20.54
CA SER A 81 0.16 5.05 -20.88
C SER A 81 0.56 6.51 -21.11
N GLU A 82 -0.26 7.28 -21.84
CA GLU A 82 -0.07 8.71 -22.05
C GLU A 82 -0.07 9.48 -20.72
N VAL A 83 -1.04 9.20 -19.84
CA VAL A 83 -1.11 9.80 -18.49
C VAL A 83 0.15 9.53 -17.68
N LEU A 84 0.65 8.29 -17.70
CA LEU A 84 1.86 7.91 -16.96
C LEU A 84 3.13 8.56 -17.52
N ILE A 85 3.26 8.65 -18.84
CA ILE A 85 4.40 9.32 -19.49
C ILE A 85 4.40 10.83 -19.18
N ASN A 86 3.22 11.44 -19.18
CA ASN A 86 3.06 12.87 -18.88
C ASN A 86 3.13 13.19 -17.37
N THR A 87 3.24 12.17 -16.52
CA THR A 87 3.40 12.36 -15.08
C THR A 87 4.80 12.85 -14.76
N GLY A 88 4.89 14.07 -14.22
CA GLY A 88 6.15 14.67 -13.81
C GLY A 88 6.88 13.85 -12.74
N PHE A 89 8.21 13.80 -12.84
CA PHE A 89 9.08 13.00 -11.97
C PHE A 89 8.86 13.24 -10.47
N ILE A 90 8.50 14.47 -10.08
CA ILE A 90 8.23 14.84 -8.68
C ILE A 90 7.14 13.98 -8.03
N TRP A 91 6.12 13.57 -8.77
CA TRP A 91 5.02 12.75 -8.24
C TRP A 91 5.52 11.36 -7.82
N TYR A 92 6.42 10.76 -8.61
CA TYR A 92 7.03 9.49 -8.27
C TYR A 92 7.94 9.62 -7.04
N ILE A 93 8.71 10.69 -6.91
CA ILE A 93 9.54 10.95 -5.71
C ILE A 93 8.65 11.04 -4.46
N LEU A 94 7.57 11.82 -4.52
CA LEU A 94 6.64 11.99 -3.40
C LEU A 94 5.97 10.66 -3.02
N LEU A 95 5.56 9.88 -4.01
CA LEU A 95 4.97 8.56 -3.80
C LEU A 95 5.96 7.63 -3.08
N ILE A 96 7.19 7.55 -3.57
CA ILE A 96 8.26 6.74 -2.98
C ILE A 96 8.56 7.18 -1.54
N ALA A 97 8.67 8.49 -1.30
CA ALA A 97 8.96 9.06 0.01
C ALA A 97 7.87 8.74 1.05
N LEU A 98 6.61 8.62 0.63
CA LEU A 98 5.50 8.24 1.50
C LEU A 98 5.37 6.73 1.71
N ILE A 99 5.68 5.91 0.69
CA ILE A 99 5.53 4.46 0.75
C ILE A 99 6.67 3.79 1.54
N ILE A 100 7.92 4.25 1.39
CA ILE A 100 9.09 3.64 2.06
C ILE A 100 8.89 3.52 3.58
N PRO A 101 8.48 4.57 4.31
CA PRO A 101 8.24 4.47 5.75
C PRO A 101 7.19 3.43 6.12
N VAL A 102 6.13 3.27 5.31
CA VAL A 102 5.05 2.31 5.56
C VAL A 102 5.56 0.88 5.39
N ILE A 103 6.29 0.60 4.30
CA ILE A 103 6.91 -0.70 4.05
C ILE A 103 7.89 -1.04 5.18
N TRP A 104 8.77 -0.10 5.52
CA TRP A 104 9.73 -0.28 6.61
C TRP A 104 9.04 -0.60 7.94
N PHE A 105 8.03 0.18 8.30
CA PHE A 105 7.29 -0.01 9.54
C PHE A 105 6.59 -1.38 9.59
N TRP A 106 5.98 -1.80 8.48
CA TRP A 106 5.35 -3.12 8.37
C TRP A 106 6.38 -4.26 8.52
N LEU A 107 7.49 -4.20 7.77
CA LEU A 107 8.57 -5.19 7.83
C LEU A 107 9.19 -5.31 9.23
N ALA A 108 9.44 -4.16 9.89
CA ALA A 108 10.02 -4.14 11.23
C ALA A 108 9.11 -4.83 12.26
N ASN A 109 7.80 -4.63 12.17
CA ASN A 109 6.84 -5.26 13.07
C ASN A 109 6.71 -6.78 12.80
N LEU A 110 6.68 -7.17 11.53
CA LEU A 110 6.67 -8.57 11.13
C LEU A 110 7.92 -9.29 11.67
N TYR A 111 9.11 -8.71 11.47
CA TYR A 111 10.37 -9.27 11.94
C TYR A 111 10.40 -9.46 13.46
N LYS A 112 9.92 -8.47 14.23
CA LYS A 112 9.84 -8.55 15.68
C LYS A 112 8.91 -9.65 16.15
N ARG A 113 7.77 -9.82 15.48
CA ARG A 113 6.84 -10.90 15.85
C ARG A 113 7.40 -12.27 15.53
N VAL A 114 7.98 -12.44 14.34
CA VAL A 114 8.66 -13.68 13.95
C VAL A 114 9.79 -14.00 14.94
N SER A 115 10.57 -13.00 15.34
CA SER A 115 11.64 -13.16 16.34
C SER A 115 11.12 -13.54 17.73
N ALA A 116 9.89 -13.12 18.08
CA ALA A 116 9.23 -13.49 19.32
C ALA A 116 8.81 -14.96 19.34
N ILE A 117 8.40 -15.52 18.19
CA ILE A 117 7.88 -16.88 18.09
C ILE A 117 8.99 -17.89 17.78
N PHE A 118 9.91 -17.54 16.88
CA PHE A 118 10.88 -18.46 16.29
C PHE A 118 12.33 -18.04 16.57
N ILE A 119 12.78 -18.17 17.82
CA ILE A 119 14.07 -17.64 18.30
C ILE A 119 15.26 -18.10 17.44
N SER A 120 15.38 -19.41 17.22
CA SER A 120 16.52 -20.02 16.52
C SER A 120 16.48 -19.83 15.01
N ASN A 121 15.28 -19.80 14.42
CA ASN A 121 15.07 -19.77 12.97
C ASN A 121 14.53 -18.43 12.44
N ARG A 122 14.54 -17.37 13.25
CA ARG A 122 13.88 -16.08 12.98
C ARG A 122 14.18 -15.49 11.60
N LYS A 123 15.45 -15.49 11.19
CA LYS A 123 15.87 -14.92 9.90
C LYS A 123 15.30 -15.73 8.74
N LYS A 124 15.43 -17.06 8.79
CA LYS A 124 14.94 -17.96 7.74
C LYS A 124 13.43 -17.82 7.56
N ILE A 125 12.67 -17.84 8.65
CA ILE A 125 11.20 -17.74 8.62
C ILE A 125 10.76 -16.36 8.13
N PHE A 126 11.40 -15.28 8.60
CA PHE A 126 11.09 -13.93 8.14
C PHE A 126 11.29 -13.77 6.63
N PHE A 127 12.44 -14.19 6.10
CA PHE A 127 12.70 -14.14 4.66
C PHE A 127 11.76 -15.06 3.87
N SER A 128 11.39 -16.22 4.40
CA SER A 128 10.39 -17.08 3.76
C SER A 128 9.02 -16.40 3.66
N ILE A 129 8.56 -15.70 4.71
CA ILE A 129 7.30 -14.96 4.66
C ILE A 129 7.37 -13.83 3.62
N ILE A 130 8.46 -13.05 3.59
CA ILE A 130 8.64 -11.98 2.60
C ILE A 130 8.68 -12.55 1.18
N PHE A 131 9.42 -13.65 0.97
CA PHE A 131 9.50 -14.30 -0.33
C PHE A 131 8.11 -14.75 -0.80
N ILE A 132 7.33 -15.38 0.08
CA ILE A 132 5.95 -15.76 -0.21
C ILE A 132 5.15 -14.50 -0.59
N GLU A 133 5.20 -13.43 0.19
CA GLU A 133 4.48 -12.18 -0.09
C GLU A 133 4.80 -11.58 -1.47
N ILE A 134 6.08 -11.59 -1.87
CA ILE A 134 6.51 -11.11 -3.20
C ILE A 134 5.99 -12.03 -4.31
N VAL A 135 6.11 -13.34 -4.14
CA VAL A 135 5.59 -14.32 -5.12
C VAL A 135 4.08 -14.15 -5.25
N LEU A 136 3.35 -14.03 -4.14
CA LEU A 136 1.91 -13.80 -4.14
C LEU A 136 1.54 -12.51 -4.86
N LEU A 137 2.31 -11.44 -4.68
CA LEU A 137 2.11 -10.18 -5.38
C LEU A 137 2.27 -10.36 -6.90
N ILE A 138 3.34 -10.99 -7.36
CA ILE A 138 3.57 -11.22 -8.80
C ILE A 138 2.48 -12.10 -9.39
N LEU A 139 2.13 -13.18 -8.69
CA LEU A 139 1.08 -14.11 -9.11
C LEU A 139 -0.30 -13.44 -9.16
N SER A 140 -0.56 -12.42 -8.33
CA SER A 140 -1.83 -11.70 -8.38
C SER A 140 -2.11 -11.01 -9.72
N PHE A 141 -1.06 -10.65 -10.46
CA PHE A 141 -1.17 -10.05 -11.78
C PHE A 141 -1.30 -11.07 -12.92
N LEU A 142 -0.98 -12.35 -12.67
CA LEU A 142 -0.87 -13.37 -13.71
C LEU A 142 -1.98 -14.42 -13.66
N ILE A 143 -2.69 -14.55 -12.53
CA ILE A 143 -3.56 -15.69 -12.27
C ILE A 143 -5.06 -15.33 -12.33
N SER A 144 -5.90 -16.33 -12.64
CA SER A 144 -7.36 -16.26 -12.52
C SER A 144 -7.84 -15.86 -11.10
N LYS A 145 -9.01 -15.19 -11.05
CA LYS A 145 -9.61 -14.64 -9.81
C LYS A 145 -9.77 -15.67 -8.67
N ILE A 146 -9.97 -16.93 -9.00
CA ILE A 146 -10.19 -18.03 -8.03
C ILE A 146 -8.91 -18.35 -7.27
N LEU A 147 -7.81 -18.58 -7.99
CA LEU A 147 -6.53 -18.90 -7.38
C LEU A 147 -5.99 -17.70 -6.59
N PHE A 148 -6.19 -16.47 -7.06
CA PHE A 148 -5.89 -15.27 -6.26
C PHE A 148 -6.61 -15.27 -4.91
N SER A 149 -7.89 -15.63 -4.88
CA SER A 149 -8.68 -15.70 -3.64
C SER A 149 -8.12 -16.73 -2.65
N ILE A 150 -7.69 -17.89 -3.12
CA ILE A 150 -7.05 -18.93 -2.29
C ILE A 150 -5.76 -18.40 -1.66
N LEU A 151 -4.95 -17.67 -2.43
CA LEU A 151 -3.69 -17.10 -1.97
C LEU A 151 -3.90 -16.01 -0.90
N VAL A 152 -4.94 -15.20 -1.04
CA VAL A 152 -5.34 -14.22 -0.02
C VAL A 152 -5.72 -14.93 1.29
N ILE A 153 -6.51 -16.01 1.21
CA ILE A 153 -6.88 -16.81 2.39
C ILE A 153 -5.62 -17.37 3.07
N PHE A 154 -4.69 -17.93 2.30
CA PHE A 154 -3.44 -18.47 2.84
C PHE A 154 -2.64 -17.40 3.59
N LYS A 155 -2.49 -16.22 3.01
CA LYS A 155 -1.83 -15.06 3.65
C LYS A 155 -2.53 -14.68 4.96
N SER A 156 -3.86 -14.64 4.97
CA SER A 156 -4.64 -14.37 6.18
C SER A 156 -4.41 -15.41 7.27
N VAL A 157 -4.35 -16.70 6.92
CA VAL A 157 -4.07 -17.79 7.88
C VAL A 157 -2.68 -17.65 8.49
N VAL A 158 -1.66 -17.33 7.69
CA VAL A 158 -0.29 -17.09 8.20
C VAL A 158 -0.30 -15.90 9.17
N PHE A 159 -0.97 -14.81 8.82
CA PHE A 159 -1.08 -13.65 9.69
C PHE A 159 -1.80 -13.98 11.02
N ILE A 160 -2.94 -14.68 10.96
CA ILE A 160 -3.70 -15.11 12.14
C ILE A 160 -2.83 -16.01 13.03
N SER A 161 -2.06 -16.92 12.43
CA SER A 161 -1.13 -17.79 13.16
C SER A 161 -0.07 -16.98 13.92
N LEU A 162 0.49 -15.95 13.29
CA LEU A 162 1.41 -15.02 13.95
C LEU A 162 0.72 -14.25 15.09
N VAL A 163 -0.58 -13.96 15.00
CA VAL A 163 -1.31 -13.26 16.07
C VAL A 163 -1.57 -14.18 17.26
N ILE A 164 -2.07 -15.39 17.03
CA ILE A 164 -2.56 -16.28 18.09
C ILE A 164 -1.42 -16.99 18.83
N TYR A 165 -0.34 -17.36 18.13
CA TYR A 165 0.67 -18.24 18.71
C TYR A 165 1.37 -17.59 19.93
N PRO A 166 1.43 -18.24 21.10
CA PRO A 166 2.06 -17.66 22.27
C PRO A 166 3.57 -17.47 22.05
N SER A 167 4.11 -16.35 22.51
CA SER A 167 5.57 -16.16 22.48
C SER A 167 6.19 -16.93 23.64
N PRO A 168 7.21 -17.77 23.40
CA PRO A 168 8.00 -18.38 24.48
C PRO A 168 8.84 -17.36 25.27
N ILE A 169 8.92 -16.11 24.78
CA ILE A 169 9.57 -15.00 25.49
C ILE A 169 8.45 -14.18 26.15
N GLY A 170 8.47 -14.05 27.48
CA GLY A 170 7.60 -13.09 28.19
C GLY A 170 7.82 -11.66 27.69
N GLU A 171 6.92 -10.71 27.95
CA GLU A 171 7.15 -9.28 27.69
C GLU A 171 8.31 -8.75 28.56
N HIS A 172 9.54 -9.22 28.34
CA HIS A 172 10.71 -8.81 29.10
C HIS A 172 11.42 -7.68 28.35
N GLU A 173 11.20 -6.49 28.91
CA GLU A 173 12.06 -5.31 28.97
C GLU A 173 13.19 -5.20 27.94
N GLY A 174 12.92 -4.36 26.94
CA GLY A 174 13.88 -3.44 26.36
C GLY A 174 13.42 -2.00 26.58
#